data_AF-A0A323US99-F1
#
_entry.id   AF-A0A323US99-F1
#
_cell.length_a   1.000
_cell.length_b   1.000
_cell.length_c   1.000
_cell.angle_alpha   90.00
_cell.angle_beta   90.00
_cell.angle_gamma   90.00
#
_symmetry.space_group_name_H-M   'P 1'
#
loop_
_entity.id
_entity.type
_entity.pdbx_description
1 polymer ?
#
loop_
_entity_poly.entity_id
_entity_poly.type
_entity_poly.pdbx_seq_one_letter_code
_entity_poly.pdbx_strand_id
1 'polypeptide(L)'
;AAQKTQQRNERIDALTRQADQWTGKLTDQDEGVKHRGRKLSDIGAKARFYHAVSEAHLSRIIKVDLAEELFSYHIDDKAKRLAEM
;
A
#
# COMPACT_ATOMS: atom_id res chain seq x y z
N ALA A 1 -4.43 20.46 -14.88
CA ALA A 1 -3.81 20.16 -13.57
C ALA A 1 -4.75 19.38 -12.67
N ALA A 2 -5.94 19.91 -12.34
CA ALA A 2 -6.90 19.28 -11.41
C ALA A 2 -7.25 17.81 -11.71
N GLN A 3 -7.53 17.44 -12.97
CA GLN A 3 -7.84 16.05 -13.34
C GLN A 3 -6.70 15.07 -13.09
N LYS A 4 -5.44 15.50 -13.24
CA LYS A 4 -4.26 14.65 -12.96
C LYS A 4 -4.08 14.48 -11.45
N THR A 5 -4.33 15.54 -10.68
CA THR A 5 -4.32 15.51 -9.22
C THR A 5 -5.41 14.58 -8.67
N GLN A 6 -6.63 14.68 -9.19
CA GLN A 6 -7.74 13.82 -8.80
C GLN A 6 -7.44 12.33 -9.07
N GLN A 7 -7.01 11.99 -10.29
CA GLN A 7 -6.64 10.62 -10.64
C GLN A 7 -5.53 10.06 -9.75
N ARG A 8 -4.56 10.91 -9.33
CA ARG A 8 -3.50 10.49 -8.42
C ARG A 8 -4.05 10.17 -7.05
N ASN A 9 -4.89 11.04 -6.50
CA ASN A 9 -5.50 10.83 -5.18
C ASN A 9 -6.36 9.56 -5.17
N GLU A 10 -7.15 9.32 -6.22
CA GLU A 10 -7.91 8.08 -6.37
C GLU A 10 -7.03 6.81 -6.38
N ARG A 11 -5.86 6.87 -7.02
CA ARG A 11 -4.89 5.76 -7.02
C ARG A 11 -4.27 5.56 -5.64
N ILE A 12 -3.93 6.65 -4.94
CA ILE A 12 -3.42 6.59 -3.56
C ILE A 12 -4.49 5.94 -2.66
N ASP A 13 -5.74 6.40 -2.72
CA ASP A 13 -6.84 5.86 -1.91
C ASP A 13 -7.13 4.37 -2.23
N ALA A 14 -7.02 3.97 -3.50
CA ALA A 14 -7.15 2.57 -3.88
C ALA A 14 -6.04 1.70 -3.27
N LEU A 15 -4.79 2.15 -3.31
CA LEU A 15 -3.66 1.43 -2.73
C LEU A 15 -3.74 1.38 -1.20
N THR A 16 -4.10 2.49 -0.54
CA THR A 16 -4.29 2.52 0.92
C THR A 16 -5.36 1.54 1.36
N ARG A 17 -6.53 1.52 0.71
CA ARG A 17 -7.59 0.53 1.02
C ARG A 17 -7.14 -0.92 0.82
N GLN A 18 -6.33 -1.18 -0.20
CA GLN A 18 -5.76 -2.52 -0.41
C GLN A 18 -4.79 -2.89 0.69
N ALA A 19 -3.94 -1.96 1.12
CA ALA A 19 -3.02 -2.18 2.23
C ALA A 19 -3.79 -2.45 3.53
N ASP A 20 -4.84 -1.67 3.85
CA ASP A 20 -5.67 -1.88 5.04
C ASP A 20 -6.32 -3.27 5.04
N GLN A 21 -6.83 -3.73 3.89
CA GLN A 21 -7.39 -5.08 3.75
C GLN A 21 -6.34 -6.17 3.99
N TRP A 22 -5.11 -5.96 3.52
CA TRP A 22 -4.02 -6.91 3.71
C TRP A 22 -3.52 -6.92 5.14
N THR A 23 -3.39 -5.76 5.78
CA THR A 23 -3.06 -5.66 7.21
C THR A 23 -4.11 -6.36 8.05
N GLY A 24 -5.41 -6.09 7.82
CA GLY A 24 -6.48 -6.79 8.52
C GLY A 24 -6.42 -8.31 8.34
N LYS A 25 -6.19 -8.78 7.10
CA LYS A 25 -6.02 -10.21 6.83
C LYS A 25 -4.79 -10.81 7.51
N LEU A 26 -3.67 -10.08 7.58
CA LEU A 26 -2.45 -10.55 8.26
C LEU A 26 -2.70 -10.66 9.77
N THR A 27 -3.31 -9.65 10.38
CA THR A 27 -3.71 -9.68 11.79
C THR A 27 -4.66 -10.85 12.08
N ASP A 28 -5.71 -11.02 11.28
CA ASP A 28 -6.64 -12.14 11.39
C ASP A 28 -5.91 -13.49 11.32
N GLN A 29 -4.95 -13.62 10.40
CA GLN A 29 -4.15 -14.85 10.27
C GLN A 29 -3.26 -15.13 11.48
N ASP A 30 -2.70 -14.10 12.10
CA ASP A 30 -1.87 -14.20 13.31
C ASP A 30 -2.72 -14.57 14.53
N GLU A 31 -3.96 -14.07 14.60
CA GLU A 31 -4.96 -14.46 15.60
C GLU A 31 -5.58 -15.85 15.35
N GLY A 32 -5.18 -16.52 14.26
CA GLY A 32 -5.64 -17.88 13.92
C GLY A 32 -6.98 -17.94 13.19
N VAL A 33 -7.51 -16.80 12.73
CA VAL A 33 -8.73 -16.73 11.92
C VAL A 33 -8.47 -17.39 10.56
N LYS A 34 -9.42 -18.23 10.12
CA LYS A 34 -9.33 -18.96 8.86
C LYS A 34 -10.13 -18.26 7.77
N HIS A 35 -9.45 -17.84 6.71
CA HIS A 35 -10.09 -17.37 5.48
C HIS A 35 -10.00 -18.42 4.37
N ARG A 36 -10.91 -18.34 3.39
CA ARG A 36 -10.81 -19.13 2.15
C ARG A 36 -9.64 -18.65 1.29
N GLY A 37 -9.01 -19.59 0.57
CA GLY A 37 -7.90 -19.29 -0.34
C GLY A 37 -6.52 -19.32 0.32
N ARG A 38 -5.50 -18.85 -0.42
CA ARG A 38 -4.11 -18.88 0.05
C ARG A 38 -3.88 -17.85 1.17
N LYS A 39 -3.11 -18.25 2.17
CA LYS A 39 -2.58 -17.37 3.22
C LYS A 39 -1.74 -16.24 2.60
N LEU A 40 -1.92 -15.03 3.11
CA LEU A 40 -1.02 -13.91 2.86
C LEU A 40 0.16 -14.02 3.83
N SER A 41 1.34 -13.57 3.41
CA SER A 41 2.50 -13.39 4.28
C SER A 41 3.00 -11.96 4.13
N ASP A 42 3.66 -11.43 5.16
CA ASP A 42 4.20 -10.07 5.16
C ASP A 42 5.15 -9.83 4.00
N ILE A 43 6.10 -10.75 3.76
CA ILE A 43 7.03 -10.67 2.64
C ILE A 43 6.26 -10.64 1.29
N GLY A 44 5.22 -11.45 1.16
CA GLY A 44 4.38 -11.48 -0.02
C GLY A 44 3.56 -10.20 -0.21
N ALA A 45 3.01 -9.65 0.88
CA ALA A 45 2.29 -8.38 0.88
C ALA A 45 3.21 -7.21 0.50
N LYS A 46 4.42 -7.13 1.09
CA LYS A 46 5.45 -6.14 0.75
C LYS A 46 5.79 -6.17 -0.73
N ALA A 47 6.14 -7.34 -1.26
CA ALA A 47 6.52 -7.47 -2.67
C ALA A 47 5.38 -7.01 -3.58
N ARG A 48 4.17 -7.50 -3.35
CA ARG A 48 3.00 -7.13 -4.17
C ARG A 48 2.65 -5.66 -4.07
N PHE A 49 2.70 -5.08 -2.86
CA PHE A 49 2.39 -3.68 -2.64
C PHE A 49 3.44 -2.77 -3.29
N TYR A 50 4.72 -3.10 -3.15
CA TYR A 50 5.81 -2.40 -3.80
C TYR A 50 5.63 -2.37 -5.32
N HIS A 51 5.31 -3.52 -5.93
CA HIS A 51 5.02 -3.58 -7.37
C HIS A 51 3.82 -2.72 -7.75
N ALA A 52 2.71 -2.81 -7.02
CA ALA A 52 1.51 -2.01 -7.30
C ALA A 52 1.77 -0.49 -7.20
N VAL A 53 2.52 -0.06 -6.19
CA VAL A 53 2.94 1.34 -6.02
C VAL A 53 3.84 1.80 -7.17
N SER A 54 4.76 0.95 -7.60
CA SER A 54 5.67 1.23 -8.73
C SER A 54 4.93 1.36 -10.05
N GLU A 55 4.03 0.42 -10.35
CA GLU A 55 3.17 0.42 -11.53
C GLU A 55 2.22 1.64 -11.56
N ALA A 56 1.77 2.10 -10.40
CA ALA A 56 0.96 3.31 -10.28
C ALA A 56 1.77 4.62 -10.42
N HIS A 57 3.10 4.54 -10.54
CA HIS A 57 4.04 5.66 -10.49
C HIS A 57 3.97 6.48 -9.20
N LEU A 58 3.68 5.81 -8.07
CA LEU A 58 3.51 6.43 -6.76
C LEU A 58 4.70 6.20 -5.83
N SER A 59 5.80 5.58 -6.26
CA SER A 59 6.97 5.26 -5.41
C SER A 59 7.68 6.46 -4.78
N ARG A 60 7.38 7.69 -5.22
CA ARG A 60 7.86 8.92 -4.55
C ARG A 60 6.99 9.34 -3.38
N ILE A 61 5.71 8.94 -3.39
CA ILE A 61 4.69 9.32 -2.41
C ILE A 61 4.45 8.17 -1.43
N ILE A 62 4.25 6.95 -1.91
CA ILE A 62 4.03 5.76 -1.07
C ILE A 62 5.35 5.00 -0.98
N LYS A 63 5.80 4.74 0.24
CA LYS A 63 7.07 4.08 0.55
C LYS A 63 6.80 2.81 1.31
N VAL A 64 7.16 1.67 0.73
CA VAL A 64 7.04 0.36 1.38
C VAL A 64 8.29 0.12 2.21
N ASP A 65 8.14 -0.26 3.47
CA ASP A 65 9.27 -0.47 4.36
C ASP A 65 9.81 -1.90 4.17
N LEU A 66 10.81 -2.01 3.29
CA LEU A 66 11.37 -3.31 2.90
C LEU A 66 12.25 -3.95 4.00
N ALA A 67 12.74 -3.15 4.94
CA ALA A 67 13.62 -3.60 6.02
C ALA A 67 12.87 -4.13 7.25
N GLU A 68 11.61 -3.74 7.42
CA GLU A 68 10.79 -4.20 8.55
C GLU A 68 10.51 -5.70 8.43
N GLU A 69 10.09 -6.34 9.53
CA GLU A 69 9.63 -7.73 9.51
C GLU A 69 8.18 -7.82 9.01
N LEU A 70 7.30 -7.00 9.61
CA LEU A 70 5.87 -6.92 9.28
C LEU A 70 5.61 -6.00 8.09
N PHE A 71 4.51 -6.22 7.39
CA PHE A 71 4.05 -5.37 6.29
C PHE A 71 3.70 -3.97 6.82
N SER A 72 4.51 -2.98 6.42
CA SER A 72 4.27 -1.58 6.69
C SER A 72 4.63 -0.71 5.48
N TYR A 73 4.08 0.49 5.46
CA TYR A 73 4.36 1.52 4.49
C TYR A 73 4.06 2.89 5.10
N HIS A 74 4.60 3.94 4.48
CA HIS A 74 4.30 5.31 4.84
C HIS A 74 4.03 6.18 3.61
N ILE A 75 3.30 7.28 3.81
CA ILE A 75 3.03 8.29 2.79
C ILE A 75 3.93 9.49 3.07
N ASP A 76 4.75 9.86 2.09
CA ASP A 76 5.53 11.10 2.09
C ASP A 76 4.62 12.27 1.73
N ASP A 77 4.10 12.94 2.78
CA ASP A 77 3.23 14.11 2.64
C ASP A 77 3.88 15.26 1.88
N LYS A 78 5.21 15.41 1.98
CA LYS A 78 5.93 16.46 1.24
C LYS A 78 5.91 16.15 -0.25
N ALA A 79 6.22 14.91 -0.63
CA ALA A 79 6.16 14.46 -2.02
C ALA A 79 4.72 14.53 -2.57
N LYS A 80 3.71 14.21 -1.75
CA LYS A 80 2.30 14.35 -2.12
C LYS A 80 1.94 15.79 -2.44
N ARG A 81 2.23 16.74 -1.55
CA ARG A 81 1.97 18.17 -1.75
C ARG A 81 2.66 18.71 -2.99
N LEU A 82 3.93 18.33 -3.21
CA LEU A 82 4.68 18.75 -4.41
C LEU A 82 4.07 18.21 -5.71
N ALA A 83 3.39 17.07 -5.69
CA ALA A 83 2.73 16.51 -6.86
C ALA A 83 1.35 17.13 -7.14
N GLU A 84 0.77 17.82 -6.16
CA GLU A 84 -0.54 18.49 -6.25
C GLU A 84 -0.44 19.93 -6.77
N MET A 85 0.74 20.56 -6.66
CA MET A 85 1.09 21.87 -7.26
C MET A 85 1.21 21.79 -8.78
#